data_AF-A0A954QRR2-F1
#
_entry.id   AF-A0A954QRR2-F1
#
_cell.length_a   1.000
_cell.length_b   1.000
_cell.length_c   1.000
_cell.angle_alpha   90.00
_cell.angle_beta   90.00
_cell.angle_gamma   90.00
#
_symmetry.space_group_name_H-M   'P 1'
#
loop_
_entity.id
_entity.type
_entity.pdbx_description
1 polymer ?
#
loop_
_entity_poly.entity_id
_entity_poly.type
_entity_poly.pdbx_seq_one_letter_code
_entity_poly.pdbx_strand_id
1 'polypeptide(L)' 'MTETESPAVISYRPDLPDWGAYLRWPSDDDEWIHPQDVELVRRLIPGRRVFRRSQWDGEYYHLHYGETSFRVRPSMWV' A
#
# COMPACT_ATOMS: atom_id res chain seq x y z
N MET A 1 -28.47 30.91 -12.05
CA MET A 1 -28.03 29.51 -11.97
C MET A 1 -26.67 29.44 -12.62
N THR A 2 -25.63 29.47 -11.80
CA THR A 2 -24.23 29.26 -12.22
C THR A 2 -23.64 28.41 -11.11
N GLU A 3 -23.68 27.09 -11.32
CA GLU A 3 -22.94 26.14 -10.51
C GLU A 3 -21.47 26.33 -10.81
N THR A 4 -20.75 26.89 -9.84
CA THR A 4 -19.29 26.89 -9.85
C THR A 4 -18.85 25.46 -9.61
N GLU A 5 -18.40 24.76 -10.67
CA GLU A 5 -17.73 23.48 -10.50
C GLU A 5 -16.47 23.69 -9.64
N SER A 6 -16.50 23.18 -8.41
CA SER A 6 -15.31 23.06 -7.58
C SER A 6 -14.31 22.13 -8.27
N PRO A 7 -13.02 22.49 -8.36
CA PRO A 7 -12.04 21.59 -8.95
C PRO A 7 -11.99 20.30 -8.14
N ALA A 8 -12.13 19.16 -8.81
CA ALA A 8 -11.96 17.86 -8.21
C ALA A 8 -10.56 17.81 -7.58
N VAL A 9 -10.51 17.69 -6.26
CA VAL A 9 -9.26 17.45 -5.54
C VAL A 9 -8.76 16.09 -6.00
N ILE A 10 -7.69 16.06 -6.79
CA ILE A 10 -7.01 14.81 -7.13
C ILE A 10 -6.44 14.25 -5.82
N SER A 11 -7.18 13.34 -5.21
CA SER A 11 -6.68 12.53 -4.11
C SER A 11 -5.69 11.54 -4.71
N TYR A 12 -4.40 11.68 -4.40
CA TYR A 12 -3.37 10.70 -4.75
C TYR A 12 -3.53 9.37 -3.98
N ARG A 13 -4.53 9.27 -3.10
CA ARG A 13 -4.87 8.01 -2.44
C ARG A 13 -5.72 7.16 -3.38
N PRO A 14 -5.32 5.91 -3.63
CA PRO A 14 -6.08 4.98 -4.45
C PRO A 14 -7.39 4.62 -3.74
N ASP A 15 -8.43 4.35 -4.53
CA ASP A 15 -9.65 3.76 -4.02
C ASP A 15 -9.35 2.39 -3.40
N LEU A 16 -9.94 2.13 -2.24
CA LEU A 16 -9.75 0.87 -1.52
C LEU A 16 -11.02 0.00 -1.62
N PRO A 17 -10.89 -1.33 -1.81
CA PRO A 17 -9.63 -2.06 -1.89
C PRO A 17 -8.93 -1.93 -3.24
N ASP A 18 -7.61 -2.12 -3.23
CA ASP A 18 -6.74 -2.16 -4.41
C ASP A 18 -5.83 -3.40 -4.37
N TRP A 19 -5.32 -3.84 -5.52
CA TRP A 19 -4.48 -5.03 -5.65
C TRP A 19 -3.22 -4.74 -6.43
N GLY A 20 -2.11 -5.32 -5.98
CA GLY A 20 -0.82 -5.12 -6.63
C GLY A 20 0.25 -6.04 -6.06
N ALA A 21 1.43 -5.99 -6.67
CA ALA A 21 2.57 -6.81 -6.33
C ALA A 21 3.82 -5.97 -6.16
N TYR A 22 4.62 -6.32 -5.14
CA TYR A 22 5.96 -5.79 -4.99
C TYR A 22 6.95 -6.68 -5.73
N LEU A 23 7.16 -6.36 -7.01
CA LEU A 23 8.13 -7.05 -7.87
C LEU A 23 9.58 -6.65 -7.54
N ARG A 24 9.78 -5.58 -6.76
CA ARG A 24 11.06 -5.02 -6.33
C ARG A 24 10.93 -4.46 -4.90
N TRP A 25 12.05 -4.26 -4.23
CA TRP A 25 12.09 -3.45 -3.01
C TRP A 25 11.86 -1.98 -3.40
N PRO A 26 10.93 -1.24 -2.76
CA PRO A 26 10.61 0.15 -3.15
C PRO A 26 11.65 1.20 -2.73
N SER A 27 12.45 0.93 -1.70
CA SER A 27 13.52 1.80 -1.19
C SER A 27 14.83 1.01 -1.08
N ASP A 28 15.91 1.60 -0.59
CA ASP A 28 17.11 0.85 -0.14
C ASP A 28 16.99 0.39 1.33
N ASP A 29 16.07 1.00 2.08
CA ASP A 29 15.78 0.72 3.49
C ASP A 29 14.43 0.01 3.70
N ASP A 30 14.10 -0.22 4.98
CA ASP A 30 12.86 -0.87 5.43
C ASP A 30 11.92 0.09 6.17
N GLU A 31 12.18 1.41 6.18
CA GLU A 31 11.39 2.38 6.93
C GLU A 31 9.96 2.54 6.40
N TRP A 32 9.72 2.04 5.19
CA TRP A 32 8.41 1.95 4.57
C TRP A 32 7.57 0.78 5.10
N ILE A 33 8.13 -0.10 5.93
CA ILE A 33 7.44 -1.25 6.54
C ILE A 33 7.18 -0.94 8.01
N HIS A 34 6.04 -1.36 8.54
CA HIS A 34 5.80 -1.26 9.98
C HIS A 34 6.86 -2.07 10.75
N PRO A 35 7.46 -1.56 11.84
CA PRO A 35 8.60 -2.21 12.50
C PRO A 35 8.38 -3.67 12.92
N GLN A 36 7.14 -4.02 13.31
CA GLN A 36 6.77 -5.37 13.71
C GLN A 36 6.64 -6.35 12.52
N ASP A 37 6.56 -5.84 11.29
CA ASP A 37 6.25 -6.63 10.11
C ASP A 37 7.48 -6.81 9.20
N VAL A 38 8.62 -6.14 9.50
CA VAL A 38 9.84 -6.14 8.66
C VAL A 38 10.32 -7.57 8.35
N GLU A 39 10.46 -8.40 9.38
CA GLU A 39 10.92 -9.78 9.24
C GLU A 39 9.97 -10.66 8.41
N LEU A 40 8.68 -10.37 8.44
CA LEU A 40 7.68 -11.03 7.61
C LEU A 40 7.82 -10.57 6.16
N VAL A 41 7.88 -9.26 5.93
CA VAL A 41 7.93 -8.66 4.60
C VAL A 41 9.20 -9.06 3.83
N ARG A 42 10.35 -9.13 4.49
CA ARG A 42 11.62 -9.60 3.90
C ARG A 42 11.54 -11.02 3.33
N ARG A 43 10.61 -11.86 3.81
CA ARG A 43 10.38 -13.23 3.29
C ARG A 43 9.40 -13.26 2.13
N LEU A 44 8.60 -12.21 1.98
CA LEU A 44 7.50 -12.14 1.02
C LEU A 44 7.84 -11.33 -0.23
N ILE A 45 8.67 -10.30 -0.06
CA ILE A 45 9.01 -9.30 -1.07
C ILE A 45 10.53 -9.37 -1.33
N PRO A 46 10.99 -9.18 -2.58
CA PRO A 46 10.19 -9.12 -3.80
C PRO A 46 9.54 -10.47 -4.13
N GLY A 47 8.42 -10.45 -4.84
CA GLY A 47 7.73 -11.68 -5.23
C GLY A 47 6.54 -11.44 -6.16
N ARG A 48 5.99 -12.54 -6.69
CA ARG A 48 4.84 -12.54 -7.61
C ARG A 48 3.47 -12.59 -6.90
N ARG A 49 3.46 -12.47 -5.58
CA ARG A 49 2.22 -12.50 -4.79
C ARG A 49 1.48 -11.18 -5.02
N VAL A 50 0.20 -11.27 -5.36
CA VAL A 50 -0.69 -10.12 -5.48
C VAL A 50 -1.38 -9.90 -4.15
N PHE A 51 -1.02 -8.83 -3.46
CA PHE A 51 -1.60 -8.46 -2.16
C PHE A 51 -2.85 -7.62 -2.36
N ARG A 52 -3.84 -7.80 -1.49
CA ARG A 52 -4.99 -6.91 -1.37
C ARG A 52 -4.67 -5.83 -0.35
N ARG A 53 -4.69 -4.57 -0.76
CA ARG A 53 -4.65 -3.40 0.12
C ARG A 53 -6.08 -3.02 0.51
N SER A 54 -6.43 -3.19 1.78
CA SER A 54 -7.82 -3.13 2.24
C SER A 54 -8.16 -1.85 3.01
N GLN A 55 -7.20 -1.28 3.72
CA GLN A 55 -7.42 -0.18 4.66
C GLN A 55 -6.23 0.78 4.70
N TRP A 56 -6.53 2.03 5.04
CA TRP A 56 -5.58 3.06 5.45
C TRP A 56 -5.91 3.50 6.87
N ASP A 57 -4.91 3.51 7.77
CA ASP A 57 -5.10 3.90 9.18
C ASP A 57 -4.60 5.32 9.51
N GLY A 58 -4.06 6.04 8.52
CA GLY A 58 -3.45 7.37 8.72
C GLY A 58 -1.95 7.40 8.47
N GLU A 59 -1.27 6.26 8.57
CA GLU A 59 0.18 6.14 8.33
C GLU A 59 0.55 4.90 7.50
N TYR A 60 -0.18 3.80 7.68
CA TYR A 60 0.06 2.54 7.01
C TYR A 60 -1.16 2.07 6.22
N TYR A 61 -0.87 1.47 5.07
CA TYR A 61 -1.77 0.61 4.33
C TYR A 61 -1.71 -0.81 4.88
N HIS A 62 -2.87 -1.44 5.02
CA HIS A 62 -3.01 -2.82 5.49
C HIS A 62 -3.12 -3.74 4.28
N LEU A 63 -2.14 -4.63 4.13
CA LEU A 63 -2.04 -5.57 3.02
C LEU A 63 -2.31 -6.99 3.49
N HIS A 64 -2.96 -7.78 2.64
CA HIS A 64 -3.32 -9.16 2.91
C HIS A 64 -2.99 -10.09 1.73
N TYR A 65 -2.52 -11.29 2.04
CA TYR A 65 -2.43 -12.43 1.12
C TYR A 65 -2.78 -13.71 1.88
N GLY A 66 -4.00 -14.23 1.68
CA GLY A 66 -4.54 -15.30 2.52
C GLY A 66 -4.61 -14.86 3.98
N GLU A 67 -4.02 -15.65 4.88
CA GLU A 67 -3.95 -15.36 6.32
C GLU A 67 -2.81 -14.40 6.69
N THR A 68 -1.92 -14.10 5.74
CA THR A 68 -0.79 -13.20 5.99
C THR A 68 -1.23 -11.75 5.87
N SER A 69 -0.92 -10.94 6.88
CA SER A 69 -1.15 -9.50 6.87
C SER A 69 0.09 -8.73 7.30
N PHE A 70 0.31 -7.57 6.71
CA PHE A 70 1.38 -6.64 7.10
C PHE A 70 1.02 -5.20 6.74
N ARG A 71 1.75 -4.26 7.31
CA ARG A 71 1.52 -2.82 7.19
C ARG A 71 2.69 -2.13 6.50
N VAL A 72 2.38 -1.28 5.53
CA VAL A 72 3.38 -0.52 4.76
C VAL A 72 2.95 0.92 4.60
N ARG A 73 3.90 1.84 4.66
CA ARG A 73 3.71 3.23 4.26
C ARG A 73 3.43 3.31 2.76
N PRO A 74 2.86 4.43 2.26
CA PRO A 74 2.68 4.62 0.82
C PRO A 74 3.99 4.39 0.06
N SER A 75 4.00 3.39 -0.80
CA SER A 75 5.14 3.01 -1.64
C SER A 75 4.65 2.57 -3.01
N MET A 76 5.54 2.59 -4.00
CA MET A 76 5.20 2.16 -5.35
C MET A 76 5.17 0.64 -5.44
N TRP A 77 4.11 0.13 -6.07
CA TRP A 77 3.90 -1.28 -6.41
C TRP A 77 3.29 -1.36 -7.81
N VAL A 78 3.31 -2.55 -8.41
CA VAL A 78 2.81 -2.80 -9.77
C VAL A 78 1.44 -3.47 -9.73
#